data_AF-A0A4P7H976-F1
#
_entry.id   AF-A0A4P7H976-F1
#
_cell.length_a   1.000
_cell.length_b   1.000
_cell.length_c   1.000
_cell.angle_alpha   90.00
_cell.angle_beta   90.00
_cell.angle_gamma   90.00
#
_symmetry.space_group_name_H-M   'P 1'
#
loop_
_entity.id
_entity.type
_entity.pdbx_description
1 polymer ?
#
loop_
_entity_poly.entity_id
_entity_poly.type
_entity_poly.pdbx_seq_one_letter_code
_entity_poly.pdbx_strand_id
1 'polypeptide(L)'
;MNIRLPADLLAAAELAAEDDGVTLTVFVARAIEEKLLRSEFDRHARMVDAAAAAAPGHLLQKSRALRDGLATWKAAQRFDGSP
;
A
#
# COMPACT_ATOMS: atom_id res chain seq x y z
N MET A 1 18.18 4.12 19.51
CA MET A 1 17.36 5.33 19.31
C MET A 1 16.59 5.57 20.60
N ASN A 2 16.59 6.77 21.17
CA ASN A 2 15.91 7.05 22.44
C ASN A 2 14.81 8.09 22.20
N ILE A 3 13.55 7.67 22.22
CA ILE A 3 12.39 8.53 21.99
C ILE A 3 11.81 8.89 23.36
N ARG A 4 11.67 10.19 23.64
CA ARG A 4 10.92 10.62 24.83
C ARG A 4 9.46 10.84 24.44
N LEU A 5 8.58 10.10 25.09
CA LEU A 5 7.14 10.27 25.00
C LEU A 5 6.61 10.87 26.31
N PRO A 6 5.53 11.67 26.24
CA PRO A 6 4.67 11.94 27.38
C PRO A 6 4.27 10.65 28.11
N ALA A 7 4.15 10.72 29.44
CA ALA A 7 3.95 9.54 30.28
C ALA A 7 2.62 8.81 30.02
N ASP A 8 1.58 9.56 29.67
CA ASP A 8 0.27 9.06 29.25
C ASP A 8 0.36 8.28 27.92
N LEU A 9 1.12 8.79 26.95
CA LEU A 9 1.34 8.10 25.68
C LEU A 9 2.21 6.85 25.84
N LEU A 10 3.18 6.87 26.76
CA LEU A 10 3.97 5.69 27.09
C LEU A 10 3.09 4.59 27.69
N ALA A 11 2.27 4.92 28.68
CA ALA A 11 1.36 3.97 29.33
C ALA A 11 0.34 3.38 28.34
N ALA A 12 -0.21 4.21 27.44
CA ALA A 12 -1.12 3.73 26.39
C ALA A 12 -0.42 2.79 25.40
N ALA A 13 0.84 3.06 25.04
CA ALA A 13 1.62 2.20 24.15
C ALA A 13 2.02 0.88 24.81
N GLU A 14 2.27 0.89 26.12
CA GLU A 14 2.53 -0.33 26.90
C GLU A 14 1.29 -1.23 26.95
N LEU A 15 0.12 -0.67 27.26
CA LEU A 15 -1.15 -1.42 27.23
C LEU A 15 -1.45 -2.01 25.84
N ALA A 16 -1.29 -1.22 24.78
CA ALA A 16 -1.52 -1.70 23.43
C ALA A 16 -0.53 -2.81 23.02
N ALA A 17 0.73 -2.71 23.45
CA ALA A 17 1.72 -3.76 23.20
C ALA A 17 1.37 -5.07 23.94
N GLU A 18 0.87 -4.96 25.19
CA GLU A 18 0.38 -6.10 25.96
C GLU A 18 -0.83 -6.76 25.31
N ASP A 19 -1.82 -5.98 24.86
CA ASP A 19 -3.01 -6.47 24.16
C ASP A 19 -2.64 -7.22 22.86
N ASP A 20 -1.64 -6.72 22.14
CA ASP A 20 -1.09 -7.34 20.92
C ASP A 20 -0.14 -8.52 21.21
N GLY A 21 0.20 -8.79 22.47
CA GLY A 21 1.13 -9.84 22.87
C GLY A 21 2.58 -9.62 22.39
N VAL A 22 2.99 -8.36 22.22
CA VAL A 22 4.32 -7.99 21.73
C VAL A 22 5.06 -7.07 22.71
N THR A 23 6.35 -6.86 22.49
CA THR A 23 7.09 -5.87 23.30
C THR A 23 6.79 -4.46 22.83
N LEU A 24 6.91 -3.48 23.74
CA LEU A 24 6.75 -2.05 23.42
C LEU A 24 7.61 -1.63 22.21
N THR A 25 8.84 -2.13 22.11
CA THR A 25 9.73 -1.84 20.98
C THR A 25 9.16 -2.34 19.64
N VAL A 26 8.61 -3.56 19.61
CA VAL A 26 7.98 -4.13 18.41
C VAL A 26 6.72 -3.35 18.04
N PHE A 27 5.89 -3.02 19.04
CA PHE A 27 4.70 -2.21 18.83
C PHE A 27 5.05 -0.85 18.19
N VAL A 28 6.02 -0.13 18.76
CA VAL A 28 6.48 1.17 18.23
C VAL A 28 7.07 1.03 16.82
N ALA A 29 7.85 -0.03 16.55
CA ALA A 29 8.39 -0.27 15.22
C ALA A 29 7.26 -0.48 14.18
N ARG A 30 6.26 -1.30 14.50
CA ARG A 30 5.08 -1.52 13.64
C ARG A 30 4.31 -0.22 13.39
N ALA A 31 4.09 0.58 14.42
CA ALA A 31 3.40 1.86 14.27
C ALA A 31 4.17 2.85 13.36
N ILE A 32 5.51 2.86 13.45
CA ILE A 32 6.35 3.67 12.55
C ILE A 32 6.25 3.15 11.11
N GLU A 33 6.37 1.83 10.92
CA GLU A 33 6.26 1.20 9.59
C GLU A 33 4.90 1.48 8.95
N GLU A 34 3.80 1.34 9.70
CA GLU A 34 2.46 1.62 9.20
C GLU A 34 2.32 3.08 8.75
N LYS A 35 2.83 4.03 9.56
CA LYS A 35 2.81 5.45 9.22
C LYS A 35 3.61 5.75 7.96
N LEU A 36 4.79 5.14 7.81
CA LEU A 36 5.64 5.30 6.63
C LEU A 36 4.96 4.73 5.38
N LEU A 37 4.40 3.51 5.47
CA LEU A 37 3.66 2.89 4.38
C LEU A 37 2.47 3.75 3.96
N ARG A 38 1.67 4.24 4.92
CA ARG A 38 0.53 5.10 4.64
C ARG A 38 0.94 6.38 3.92
N SER A 39 2.01 7.03 4.39
CA SER A 39 2.56 8.22 3.74
C SER A 39 3.02 7.95 2.30
N GLU A 40 3.68 6.82 2.06
CA GLU A 40 4.11 6.42 0.71
C GLU A 40 2.91 6.11 -0.21
N PHE A 41 1.87 5.45 0.31
CA PHE A 41 0.62 5.22 -0.44
C PHE A 41 -0.08 6.54 -0.77
N ASP A 42 -0.22 7.45 0.19
CA ASP A 42 -0.84 8.77 -0.02
C ASP A 42 -0.06 9.60 -1.05
N ARG A 43 1.28 9.52 -1.01
CA ARG A 43 2.14 10.16 -2.00
C ARG A 43 1.94 9.57 -3.39
N HIS A 44 1.88 8.25 -3.50
CA HIS A 44 1.60 7.58 -4.77
C HIS A 44 0.21 7.91 -5.30
N ALA A 45 -0.81 7.96 -4.45
CA ALA A 45 -2.17 8.34 -4.84
C ALA A 45 -2.17 9.75 -5.46
N ARG A 46 -1.53 10.73 -4.81
CA ARG A 46 -1.39 12.08 -5.37
C ARG A 46 -0.66 12.11 -6.71
N MET A 47 0.37 11.28 -6.89
CA MET A 47 1.07 11.17 -8.18
C MET A 47 0.17 10.59 -9.28
N VAL A 48 -0.64 9.58 -8.94
CA VAL A 48 -1.62 8.99 -9.86
C VAL A 48 -2.70 10.01 -10.23
N ASP A 49 -3.23 10.74 -9.26
CA ASP A 49 -4.23 11.79 -9.48
C ASP A 49 -3.67 12.91 -10.37
N ALA A 50 -2.43 13.34 -10.13
CA ALA A 50 -1.76 14.33 -10.95
C ALA A 50 -1.55 13.83 -12.40
N ALA A 51 -1.14 12.57 -12.58
CA ALA A 51 -0.99 11.97 -13.90
C ALA A 51 -2.35 11.82 -14.62
N ALA A 52 -3.41 11.49 -13.88
CA ALA A 52 -4.76 11.39 -14.41
C ALA A 52 -5.31 12.76 -14.82
N ALA A 53 -5.07 13.80 -14.01
CA ALA A 53 -5.46 15.17 -14.34
C ALA A 53 -4.69 15.71 -15.55
N ALA A 54 -3.40 15.39 -15.68
CA ALA A 54 -2.55 15.85 -16.78
C ALA A 54 -2.87 15.20 -18.14
N ALA A 55 -3.39 13.97 -18.15
CA ALA A 55 -3.79 13.28 -19.38
C ALA A 55 -4.99 12.33 -19.17
N PRO A 56 -6.21 12.86 -18.97
CA PRO A 56 -7.37 12.07 -18.54
C PRO A 56 -7.74 10.93 -19.50
N GLY A 57 -7.58 11.13 -20.81
CA GLY A 57 -7.87 10.13 -21.83
C GLY A 57 -6.78 9.07 -22.00
N HIS A 58 -5.52 9.40 -21.69
CA HIS A 58 -4.37 8.56 -22.02
C HIS A 58 -4.17 7.42 -21.01
N LEU A 59 -4.46 7.65 -19.72
CA LEU A 59 -4.45 6.58 -18.71
C LEU A 59 -5.58 5.59 -18.90
N LEU A 60 -6.79 6.06 -19.25
CA LEU A 60 -7.91 5.19 -19.59
C LEU A 60 -7.61 4.33 -20.81
N GLN A 61 -7.03 4.92 -21.87
CA GLN A 61 -6.55 4.17 -23.04
C GLN A 61 -5.49 3.14 -22.67
N LYS A 62 -4.48 3.48 -21.87
CA LYS A 62 -3.46 2.52 -21.42
C LYS A 62 -4.06 1.39 -20.58
N SER A 63 -4.99 1.70 -19.68
CA SER A 63 -5.69 0.69 -18.86
C SER A 63 -6.51 -0.28 -19.72
N ARG A 64 -7.09 0.23 -20.81
CA ARG A 64 -7.89 -0.56 -21.75
C ARG A 64 -6.98 -1.44 -22.61
N ALA A 65 -5.91 -0.88 -23.17
CA ALA A 65 -4.92 -1.62 -23.94
C ALA A 65 -4.27 -2.75 -23.11
N LEU A 66 -3.98 -2.54 -21.83
CA LEU A 66 -3.48 -3.59 -20.93
C LEU A 66 -4.52 -4.68 -20.69
N ARG A 67 -5.79 -4.33 -20.45
CA ARG A 67 -6.87 -5.31 -20.26
C ARG A 67 -7.12 -6.12 -21.52
N ASP A 68 -7.16 -5.45 -22.67
CA ASP A 68 -7.35 -6.08 -23.98
C ASP A 68 -6.17 -7.02 -24.28
N GLY A 69 -4.93 -6.56 -24.07
CA GLY A 69 -3.73 -7.40 -24.22
C GLY A 69 -3.71 -8.61 -23.27
N LEU A 70 -4.12 -8.44 -22.02
CA LEU A 70 -4.22 -9.54 -21.05
C LEU A 70 -5.32 -10.54 -21.43
N ALA A 71 -6.45 -10.05 -21.95
CA ALA A 71 -7.54 -10.89 -22.42
C ALA A 71 -7.12 -11.71 -23.66
N THR A 72 -6.44 -11.07 -24.62
CA THR A 72 -5.85 -11.74 -25.79
C THR A 72 -4.82 -12.78 -25.38
N TRP A 73 -3.93 -12.46 -24.45
CA TRP A 73 -2.93 -13.41 -23.93
C TRP A 73 -3.59 -14.60 -23.22
N LYS A 74 -4.59 -14.37 -22.36
CA LYS A 74 -5.38 -15.46 -21.73
C LYS A 74 -6.14 -16.30 -22.75
N ALA A 75 -6.65 -15.69 -23.81
CA ALA A 75 -7.31 -16.42 -24.89
C ALA A 75 -6.32 -17.30 -25.65
N ALA A 76 -5.14 -16.77 -26.01
CA ALA A 76 -4.07 -17.53 -26.66
C ALA A 76 -3.62 -18.72 -25.81
N GLN A 77 -3.49 -18.56 -24.49
CA GLN A 77 -3.14 -19.67 -23.59
C GLN A 77 -4.22 -20.76 -23.47
N ARG A 78 -5.50 -20.43 -23.70
CA ARG A 78 -6.56 -21.44 -23.76
C ARG A 78 -6.51 -22.26 -25.04
N PHE A 79 -5.91 -21.74 -26.10
CA PHE A 79 -5.72 -22.45 -27.37
C PHE A 79 -4.41 -23.24 -27.41
N ASP A 80 -3.37 -22.80 -26.71
CA ASP A 80 -2.13 -23.59 -26.48
C ASP A 80 -2.31 -24.75 -25.48
N GLY A 81 -3.50 -24.82 -24.85
CA GLY A 81 -3.91 -25.89 -23.92
C GLY A 81 -5.13 -26.68 -24.40
N SER A 82 -5.31 -26.85 -25.72
CA SER A 82 -6.19 -27.93 -26.22
C SER A 82 -5.61 -29.29 -25.76
N PRO A 83 -6.45 -30.33 -25.53
CA PRO A 83 -6.07 -31.57 -24.84
C PRO A 83 -4.85 -32.28 -25.44
#